data_AF-A0A2N6BP98-F1
#
_entry.id   AF-A0A2N6BP98-F1
#
_cell.length_a   1.000
_cell.length_b   1.000
_cell.length_c   1.000
_cell.angle_alpha   90.00
_cell.angle_beta   90.00
_cell.angle_gamma   90.00
#
_symmetry.space_group_name_H-M   'P 1'
#
loop_
_entity.id
_entity.type
_entity.pdbx_description
1 polymer ?
#
loop_
_entity_poly.entity_id
_entity_poly.type
_entity_poly.pdbx_seq_one_letter_code
_entity_poly.pdbx_strand_id
1 'polypeptide(L)' 'MDEDWVEQVLGFWFEELQPADWFRKSEALDARIKARFLALYQQLAGDDVGLAGGAREVLAAVIVLDQFPRNMFRGS' A
#
# COMPACT_ATOMS: atom_id res chain seq x y z
N MET A 1 -11.42 7.95 -5.73
CA MET A 1 -10.02 7.80 -5.30
C MET A 1 -9.46 9.19 -5.12
N ASP A 2 -8.74 9.47 -4.03
CA ASP A 2 -8.00 10.74 -3.91
C ASP A 2 -7.09 10.89 -5.13
N GLU A 3 -6.99 12.10 -5.69
CA GLU A 3 -6.19 12.35 -6.90
C GLU A 3 -4.70 12.00 -6.70
N ASP A 4 -4.23 12.05 -5.44
CA ASP A 4 -2.82 11.87 -5.08
C ASP A 4 -2.48 10.50 -4.46
N TRP A 5 -3.36 9.50 -4.54
CA TRP A 5 -3.14 8.22 -3.85
C TRP A 5 -1.82 7.53 -4.24
N VAL A 6 -1.39 7.68 -5.51
CA VAL A 6 -0.12 7.15 -6.02
C VAL A 6 1.05 7.73 -5.24
N GLU A 7 1.11 9.06 -5.13
CA GLU A 7 2.19 9.75 -4.43
C GLU A 7 2.20 9.45 -2.93
N GLN A 8 1.03 9.31 -2.32
CA GLN A 8 0.92 8.92 -0.92
C GLN A 8 1.47 7.52 -0.65
N VAL A 9 1.20 6.55 -1.53
CA VAL A 9 1.70 5.17 -1.42
C VAL A 9 3.21 5.14 -1.65
N LEU A 10 3.69 5.77 -2.72
CA LEU A 10 5.10 5.78 -3.08
C LEU A 10 5.94 6.52 -2.05
N GLY A 11 5.49 7.70 -1.60
CA GLY A 11 6.16 8.47 -0.54
C GLY A 11 6.21 7.70 0.77
N PHE A 12 5.10 7.06 1.17
CA PHE A 12 5.11 6.22 2.35
C PHE A 12 6.10 5.04 2.22
N TRP A 13 6.08 4.32 1.10
CA TRP A 13 6.87 3.10 0.93
C TRP A 13 8.38 3.35 0.74
N PHE A 14 8.75 4.43 0.05
CA PHE A 14 10.14 4.70 -0.32
C PHE A 14 10.80 5.82 0.49
N GLU A 15 10.03 6.74 1.09
CA GLU A 15 10.59 7.87 1.84
C GLU A 15 10.38 7.71 3.35
N GLU A 16 9.21 7.25 3.79
CA GLU A 16 8.91 7.08 5.21
C GLU A 16 9.38 5.73 5.80
N LEU A 17 9.51 4.70 4.96
CA LEU A 17 10.03 3.39 5.35
C LEU A 17 11.47 3.21 4.92
N GLN A 18 12.19 2.37 5.66
CA GLN A 18 13.46 1.84 5.23
C GLN A 18 13.29 0.45 4.62
N PRO A 19 14.21 -0.02 3.73
CA PRO A 19 14.12 -1.36 3.16
C PRO A 19 14.02 -2.49 4.19
N ALA A 20 14.60 -2.29 5.38
CA ALA A 20 14.49 -3.23 6.50
C ALA A 20 13.06 -3.36 7.03
N ASP A 21 12.26 -2.28 6.96
CA ASP A 21 10.88 -2.25 7.46
C ASP A 21 9.92 -3.04 6.57
N TRP A 22 10.25 -3.24 5.28
CA TRP A 22 9.39 -3.97 4.34
C TRP A 22 9.16 -5.43 4.74
N PHE A 23 10.14 -6.05 5.42
CA PHE A 23 10.11 -7.46 5.83
C PHE A 23 10.16 -7.67 7.34
N ARG A 24 10.50 -6.63 8.10
CA ARG A 24 10.55 -6.72 9.56
C ARG A 24 9.14 -6.85 10.12
N LYS A 25 8.94 -7.89 10.94
CA LYS A 25 7.71 -8.00 11.74
C LYS A 25 7.68 -6.89 12.79
N SER A 26 6.69 -6.01 12.70
CA SER A 26 6.48 -4.90 13.64
C SER A 26 4.99 -4.61 13.74
N GLU A 27 4.37 -4.95 14.86
CA GLU A 27 2.93 -4.73 15.07
C GLU A 27 2.55 -3.25 14.96
N ALA A 28 3.44 -2.35 15.39
CA ALA A 28 3.22 -0.90 15.25
C ALA A 28 3.21 -0.45 13.78
N LEU A 29 4.10 -1.01 12.95
CA LEU A 29 4.13 -0.71 11.53
C LEU A 29 2.92 -1.32 10.82
N ASP A 30 2.60 -2.59 11.12
CA ASP A 30 1.44 -3.29 10.57
C ASP A 30 0.14 -2.50 10.85
N ALA A 31 -0.03 -2.03 12.10
CA ALA A 31 -1.16 -1.19 12.50
C ALA A 31 -1.17 0.17 11.76
N ARG A 32 0.01 0.80 11.57
CA ARG A 32 0.13 2.07 10.85
C ARG A 32 -0.25 1.93 9.38
N ILE A 33 0.23 0.88 8.71
CA ILE A 33 -0.12 0.58 7.31
C ILE A 33 -1.63 0.34 7.19
N LYS A 34 -2.19 -0.48 8.09
CA LYS A 34 -3.62 -0.79 8.09
C LYS A 34 -4.48 0.46 8.30
N ALA A 35 -4.13 1.30 9.29
CA ALA A 35 -4.88 2.51 9.57
C ALA A 35 -4.90 3.49 8.39
N ARG A 36 -3.78 3.62 7.66
CA ARG A 36 -3.64 4.59 6.56
C ARG A 36 -4.17 4.08 5.21
N PHE A 37 -4.02 2.79 4.92
CA PHE A 37 -4.21 2.28 3.55
C PHE A 37 -5.25 1.16 3.41
N LEU A 38 -5.91 0.71 4.49
CA LEU A 38 -6.93 -0.35 4.38
C LEU A 38 -8.10 0.06 3.47
N ALA A 39 -8.57 1.30 3.56
CA ALA A 39 -9.65 1.80 2.72
C ALA A 39 -9.26 1.81 1.23
N LEU A 40 -8.03 2.26 0.92
CA LEU A 40 -7.49 2.25 -0.44
C LEU A 40 -7.33 0.83 -0.98
N TYR A 41 -6.84 -0.10 -0.15
CA TYR A 41 -6.77 -1.52 -0.50
C TYR A 41 -8.16 -2.08 -0.83
N GLN A 42 -9.18 -1.80 0.00
CA GLN A 42 -10.54 -2.28 -0.23
C GLN A 42 -11.13 -1.74 -1.53
N GLN A 43 -10.85 -0.47 -1.87
CA GLN A 43 -11.25 0.12 -3.15
C GLN A 43 -10.56 -0.57 -4.33
N LEU A 44 -9.23 -0.68 -4.31
CA LEU A 44 -8.47 -1.29 -5.40
C LEU A 44 -8.72 -2.80 -5.55
N ALA A 45 -9.08 -3.50 -4.47
CA ALA A 45 -9.38 -4.93 -4.49
C ALA A 45 -10.83 -5.25 -4.90
N GLY A 46 -11.75 -4.28 -4.71
CA GLY A 46 -13.17 -4.45 -5.00
C GLY A 46 -13.60 -4.00 -6.39
N ASP A 47 -12.87 -3.05 -6.98
CA ASP A 47 -13.19 -2.48 -8.29
C ASP A 47 -12.24 -3.00 -9.38
N ASP A 48 -12.76 -3.12 -10.62
CA ASP A 48 -11.91 -3.16 -11.82
C ASP A 48 -11.35 -1.75 -12.05
N VAL A 49 -10.36 -1.39 -11.23
CA VAL A 49 -9.71 -0.10 -11.32
C VAL A 49 -8.93 -0.10 -12.62
N GLY A 50 -9.55 0.44 -13.67
CA GLY A 50 -8.92 0.66 -14.96
C GLY A 50 -7.75 1.63 -14.79
N LEU A 51 -6.60 1.08 -14.36
CA LEU A 51 -5.34 1.79 -14.22
C LEU A 51 -5.05 2.46 -15.55
N ALA A 52 -5.04 3.80 -15.56
CA ALA A 52 -4.98 4.58 -16.79
C ALA A 52 -3.58 4.56 -17.45
N GLY A 53 -2.58 3.94 -16.80
CA GLY A 53 -1.49 3.27 -17.52
C GLY A 53 -0.08 3.81 -17.27
N GLY A 54 0.18 4.49 -16.15
CA GLY A 54 1.52 4.94 -15.79
C GLY A 54 2.32 3.91 -14.98
N ALA A 55 3.65 3.80 -15.21
CA ALA A 55 4.52 2.89 -14.46
C ALA A 55 4.47 3.12 -12.93
N ARG A 56 4.34 4.38 -12.49
CA ARG A 56 4.19 4.75 -11.07
C ARG A 56 2.87 4.27 -10.48
N GLU A 57 1.79 4.40 -11.23
CA GLU A 57 0.45 3.99 -10.82
C GLU A 57 0.38 2.47 -10.65
N VAL A 58 0.95 1.72 -11.61
CA VAL A 58 1.08 0.25 -11.52
C VAL A 58 1.93 -0.14 -10.31
N LEU A 59 3.06 0.54 -10.07
CA LEU A 59 3.91 0.26 -8.91
C LEU A 59 3.17 0.52 -7.59
N ALA A 60 2.45 1.63 -7.48
CA ALA A 60 1.66 1.94 -6.31
C ALA A 60 0.54 0.90 -6.10
N ALA A 61 -0.14 0.48 -7.17
CA ALA A 61 -1.14 -0.58 -7.11
C ALA A 61 -0.54 -1.91 -6.62
N VAL A 62 0.65 -2.30 -7.11
CA VAL A 62 1.36 -3.49 -6.62
C VAL A 62 1.68 -3.36 -5.12
N ILE A 63 2.14 -2.21 -4.66
CA ILE A 63 2.40 -1.99 -3.24
C ILE A 63 1.11 -2.13 -2.42
N VAL A 64 0.00 -1.53 -2.87
CA VAL A 64 -1.27 -1.61 -2.13
C VAL A 64 -1.88 -3.00 -2.15
N LEU A 65 -1.82 -3.71 -3.27
CA LEU A 65 -2.50 -4.99 -3.48
C LEU A 65 -1.66 -6.20 -3.07
N ASP A 66 -0.33 -6.09 -3.04
CA ASP A 66 0.56 -7.20 -2.66
C ASP A 66 1.42 -6.89 -1.42
N GLN A 67 2.01 -5.69 -1.30
CA GLN A 67 2.94 -5.41 -0.20
C GLN A 67 2.22 -5.04 1.11
N PHE A 68 1.22 -4.17 1.08
CA PHE A 68 0.47 -3.81 2.27
C PHE A 68 -0.29 -4.99 2.91
N PRO A 69 -0.95 -5.90 2.16
CA PRO A 69 -1.66 -7.03 2.75
C PRO A 69 -0.75 -7.95 3.58
N ARG A 70 0.52 -8.12 3.18
CA ARG A 70 1.52 -8.88 3.96
C ARG A 70 1.77 -8.29 5.36
N ASN A 71 1.50 -7.00 5.53
CA ASN A 71 1.57 -6.29 6.81
C ASN A 71 0.19 -6.23 7.50
N MET A 72 -0.87 -5.80 6.79
CA MET A 72 -2.22 -5.59 7.35
C MET A 72 -2.94 -6.86 7.83
N PHE A 73 -2.62 -8.00 7.21
CA PHE A 73 -3.27 -9.30 7.43
C PHE A 73 -2.24 -10.37 7.82
N ARG A 74 -1.16 -9.95 8.49
CA ARG A 74 -0.13 -10.88 8.94
C ARG A 74 -0.70 -11.89 9.94
N GLY A 75 -0.61 -13.18 9.60
CA GLY A 75 -1.02 -14.28 10.49
C GLY A 75 -2.52 -14.63 10.45
N SER A 76 -3.28 -14.08 9.50
CA SER A 76 -4.62 -14.55 9.13
C SER A 76 -4.57 -15.53 7.95
#